data_AF-A0A2D6SJ43-F1
#
_entry.id   AF-A0A2D6SJ43-F1
#
_cell.length_a   1.000
_cell.length_b   1.000
_cell.length_c   1.000
_cell.angle_alpha   90.00
_cell.angle_beta   90.00
_cell.angle_gamma   90.00
#
_symmetry.space_group_name_H-M   'P 1'
#
loop_
_entity.id
_entity.type
_entity.pdbx_description
1 polymer ?
#
loop_
_entity_poly.entity_id
_entity_poly.type
_entity_poly.pdbx_seq_one_letter_code
_entity_poly.pdbx_strand_id
1 'polypeptide(L)' 'MENDRGLDRKYAVPEVIGNPDDLLIVCGLAGASKDIAHLTNDGDNIFTMAGAMGGATAMGLGLALSRP' A
#
# COMPACT_ATOMS: atom_id res chain seq x y z
N MET A 1 -5.60 -12.33 30.46
CA MET A 1 -5.88 -11.00 29.89
C MET A 1 -5.66 -11.14 28.40
N GLU A 2 -6.76 -11.18 27.63
CA GLU A 2 -6.71 -11.30 26.18
C GLU A 2 -5.97 -10.09 25.63
N ASN A 3 -4.91 -10.33 24.85
CA ASN A 3 -4.02 -9.27 24.40
C ASN A 3 -4.63 -8.66 23.13
N ASP A 4 -5.65 -7.81 23.30
CA ASP A 4 -6.36 -7.11 22.22
C ASP A 4 -5.50 -5.96 21.65
N ARG A 5 -4.37 -6.33 21.05
CA ARG A 5 -3.44 -5.42 20.35
C ARG A 5 -3.48 -5.61 18.83
N GLY A 6 -4.45 -6.37 18.33
CA GLY A 6 -4.61 -6.63 16.91
C GLY A 6 -5.27 -5.43 16.22
N LEU A 7 -4.58 -4.82 15.27
CA LEU A 7 -5.20 -3.85 14.36
C LEU A 7 -5.77 -4.59 13.16
N ASP A 8 -7.09 -4.50 12.96
CA ASP A 8 -7.72 -4.97 11.73
C ASP A 8 -7.33 -4.03 10.58
N ARG A 9 -6.61 -4.60 9.62
CA ARG A 9 -6.08 -3.91 8.43
C ARG A 9 -7.18 -3.26 7.60
N LYS A 10 -8.41 -3.82 7.63
CA LYS A 10 -9.57 -3.23 6.95
C LYS A 10 -9.85 -1.80 7.39
N TYR A 11 -9.60 -1.47 8.65
CA TYR A 11 -9.81 -0.13 9.20
C TYR A 11 -8.49 0.64 9.36
N ALA A 12 -7.40 -0.05 9.71
CA ALA A 12 -6.12 0.62 9.95
C ALA A 12 -5.47 1.14 8.66
N VAL A 13 -5.55 0.41 7.54
CA VAL A 13 -4.91 0.83 6.27
C VAL A 13 -5.55 2.10 5.70
N PRO A 14 -6.89 2.22 5.59
CA PRO A 14 -7.53 3.46 5.14
C PRO A 14 -7.13 4.68 5.98
N GLU A 15 -7.09 4.54 7.32
CA GLU A 15 -6.73 5.64 8.22
C GLU A 15 -5.28 6.10 8.04
N VAL A 16 -4.36 5.18 7.71
CA VAL A 16 -2.95 5.52 7.44
C VAL A 16 -2.78 6.19 6.08
N ILE A 17 -3.54 5.75 5.07
CA ILE A 17 -3.42 6.22 3.68
C ILE A 17 -4.15 7.56 3.48
N GLY A 18 -5.28 7.78 4.15
CA GLY A 18 -6.13 8.94 3.93
C GLY A 18 -6.82 8.88 2.57
N ASN A 19 -6.74 9.94 1.77
CA ASN A 19 -7.30 9.97 0.42
C ASN A 19 -6.34 9.31 -0.58
N PRO A 20 -6.65 8.11 -1.12
CA PRO A 20 -5.74 7.42 -2.01
C PRO A 20 -5.56 8.12 -3.35
N ASP A 21 -6.53 8.90 -3.82
CA ASP A 21 -6.49 9.56 -5.13
C ASP A 21 -5.39 10.64 -5.24
N ASP A 22 -4.87 11.09 -4.10
CA ASP A 22 -3.77 12.06 -4.03
C ASP A 22 -2.37 11.41 -4.11
N LEU A 23 -2.31 10.07 -4.20
CA LEU A 23 -1.09 9.29 -4.07
C LEU A 23 -0.83 8.39 -5.27
N LEU A 24 0.44 8.23 -5.62
CA LEU A 24 0.93 7.07 -6.37
C LEU A 24 1.39 6.02 -5.36
N ILE A 25 0.72 4.88 -5.28
CA ILE A 25 0.96 3.87 -4.23
C ILE A 25 1.73 2.69 -4.81
N VAL A 26 2.97 2.50 -4.37
CA VAL A 26 3.77 1.30 -4.68
C VAL A 26 3.71 0.35 -3.51
N CYS A 27 3.11 -0.83 -3.71
CA CYS A 27 2.94 -1.82 -2.66
C CYS A 27 3.64 -3.14 -2.99
N GLY A 28 4.20 -3.78 -1.96
CA GLY A 28 4.81 -5.11 -2.07
C GLY A 28 3.77 -6.22 -2.15
N LEU A 29 4.24 -7.47 -2.26
CA LEU A 29 3.39 -8.62 -2.52
C LEU A 29 2.43 -8.99 -1.36
N ALA A 30 1.48 -9.87 -1.69
CA ALA A 30 0.48 -10.45 -0.78
C ALA A 30 -0.42 -9.40 -0.10
N GLY A 31 -0.39 -9.31 1.23
CA GLY A 31 -1.37 -8.54 2.01
C GLY A 31 -1.39 -7.05 1.68
N ALA A 32 -0.22 -6.43 1.50
CA ALA A 32 -0.14 -5.00 1.18
C ALA A 32 -0.78 -4.69 -0.18
N SER A 33 -0.47 -5.49 -1.21
CA SER A 33 -1.10 -5.35 -2.52
C SER A 33 -2.62 -5.55 -2.47
N LYS A 34 -3.11 -6.55 -1.72
CA LYS A 34 -4.55 -6.83 -1.62
C LYS A 34 -5.32 -5.71 -0.92
N ASP A 35 -4.76 -5.16 0.16
CA ASP A 35 -5.44 -4.09 0.90
C ASP A 35 -5.53 -2.81 0.09
N ILE A 36 -4.45 -2.45 -0.61
CA ILE A 36 -4.43 -1.25 -1.46
C ILE A 36 -5.33 -1.43 -2.69
N ALA A 37 -5.27 -2.60 -3.35
CA ALA A 37 -6.20 -2.90 -4.45
C ALA A 37 -7.66 -2.87 -3.99
N HIS A 38 -7.97 -3.36 -2.79
CA HIS A 38 -9.32 -3.26 -2.23
C HIS A 38 -9.70 -1.80 -1.93
N LEU A 39 -8.83 -1.04 -1.26
CA LEU A 39 -9.07 0.35 -0.86
C LEU A 39 -9.30 1.27 -2.06
N THR A 40 -8.56 1.04 -3.15
CA THR A 40 -8.60 1.87 -4.36
C THR A 40 -9.52 1.32 -5.45
N ASN A 41 -10.17 0.17 -5.20
CA ASN A 41 -10.91 -0.58 -6.22
C ASN A 41 -10.07 -0.86 -7.48
N ASP A 42 -8.83 -1.29 -7.27
CA ASP A 42 -7.83 -1.61 -8.31
C ASP A 42 -7.58 -0.43 -9.27
N GLY A 43 -7.47 0.78 -8.70
CA GLY A 43 -7.35 2.03 -9.44
C GLY A 43 -6.01 2.23 -10.16
N ASP A 44 -5.98 3.15 -11.13
CA ASP A 44 -4.82 3.37 -12.01
C ASP A 44 -3.57 3.94 -11.29
N ASN A 45 -3.74 4.42 -10.05
CA ASN A 45 -2.71 5.05 -9.25
C ASN A 45 -1.95 4.07 -8.33
N ILE A 46 -2.12 2.76 -8.53
CA ILE A 46 -1.43 1.74 -7.74
C ILE A 46 -0.46 0.92 -8.60
N PHE A 47 0.70 0.60 -8.03
CA PHE A 47 1.65 -0.34 -8.58
C PHE A 47 1.82 -1.51 -7.62
N THR A 48 1.04 -2.56 -7.86
CA THR A 48 1.06 -3.80 -7.07
C THR A 48 2.22 -4.69 -7.54
N MET A 49 3.34 -4.64 -6.82
CA MET A 49 4.48 -5.47 -7.16
C MET A 49 4.16 -6.93 -6.86
N ALA A 50 4.17 -7.76 -7.92
CA ALA A 50 3.99 -9.21 -7.87
C ALA A 50 5.18 -9.91 -7.17
N GLY A 51 5.79 -10.94 -7.75
CA GLY A 51 6.82 -11.78 -7.09
C GLY A 51 8.11 -11.09 -6.60
N ALA A 52 8.20 -9.76 -6.63
CA ALA A 52 9.34 -8.97 -6.17
C ALA A 52 9.19 -8.55 -4.69
N MET A 53 9.28 -9.53 -3.78
CA MET A 53 9.21 -9.31 -2.33
C MET A 53 10.30 -8.32 -1.88
N GLY A 54 9.91 -7.17 -1.34
CA GLY A 54 10.84 -6.17 -0.76
C GLY A 54 11.27 -5.04 -1.71
N GLY A 55 10.90 -5.06 -2.98
CA GLY A 55 11.27 -3.99 -3.93
C GLY A 55 10.50 -2.68 -3.75
N ALA A 56 9.32 -2.71 -3.14
CA ALA A 56 8.39 -1.59 -3.09
C ALA A 56 8.99 -0.32 -2.46
N THR A 57 9.76 -0.44 -1.38
CA THR A 57 10.38 0.71 -0.72
C THR A 57 11.41 1.40 -1.60
N ALA A 58 12.32 0.63 -2.21
CA ALA A 58 13.36 1.19 -3.08
C ALA A 58 12.74 1.82 -4.34
N MET A 59 11.74 1.16 -4.93
CA MET A 59 11.01 1.68 -6.10
C MET A 59 10.24 2.97 -5.77
N GLY A 60 9.47 2.98 -4.67
CA GLY A 60 8.71 4.16 -4.24
C GLY A 60 9.62 5.36 -3.95
N LEU A 61 10.76 5.13 -3.27
CA LEU A 61 11.74 6.19 -3.04
C LEU A 61 12.35 6.70 -4.35
N GLY A 62 12.73 5.80 -5.27
CA GLY A 62 13.27 6.17 -6.58
C GLY A 62 12.30 7.05 -7.38
N LEU A 63 11.03 6.65 -7.46
CA LEU A 63 9.96 7.41 -8.14
C LEU A 63 9.73 8.79 -7.51
N ALA A 64 9.69 8.85 -6.17
CA ALA A 64 9.52 10.11 -5.45
C ALA A 64 10.69 11.08 -5.70
N LEU A 65 11.91 10.55 -5.79
CA LEU A 65 13.11 11.34 -6.08
C LEU A 65 13.18 11.78 -7.55
N SER A 66 12.73 10.94 -8.49
CA SER A 66 12.84 11.26 -9.91
C SER A 66 11.89 12.39 -10.34
N ARG A 67 10.81 12.65 -9.59
CA ARG A 67 9.80 13.69 -9.88
C ARG A 67 9.49 13.84 -11.39
N PRO A 68 9.09 12.74 -12.04
CA PRO A 68 8.82 12.74 -13.49
C PRO A 68 7.60 13.59 -13.85
#